data_AF-A0A532EUK6-F1
#
_entry.id   AF-A0A532EUK6-F1
#
_cell.length_a   1.000
_cell.length_b   1.000
_cell.length_c   1.000
_cell.angle_alpha   90.00
_cell.angle_beta   90.00
_cell.angle_gamma   90.00
#
_symmetry.space_group_name_H-M   'P 1'
#
loop_
_entity.id
_entity.type
_entity.pdbx_description
1 polymer ?
#
loop_
_entity_poly.entity_id
_entity_poly.type
_entity_poly.pdbx_seq_one_letter_code
_entity_poly.pdbx_strand_id
1 'polypeptide(L)'
;MALWAVRSAQAQDVPRGVLQFLRRHEEEEAQHLKQFELLLGTNSHEKAALPRMPSQWRVLAVHLYGYEALGLEFARLLVGLRPDLTSILEDEEVHVSFFEYEVRAILVQGGPAASDTRQAAQSWRRRLPRTVDRYLHDESLAAFRDELQQHILDVIDARFVAVGLLAPPHSHDS
;
A
#
# COMPACT_ATOMS: atom_id res chain seq x y z
N MET A 1 8.87 1.89 0.14
CA MET A 1 8.16 2.39 1.35
C MET A 1 7.57 1.24 2.15
N ALA A 2 6.99 0.25 1.45
CA ALA A 2 6.45 -0.98 2.01
C ALA A 2 7.47 -1.73 2.88
N LEU A 3 8.71 -1.98 2.42
CA LEU A 3 9.78 -2.55 3.27
C LEU A 3 9.85 -1.98 4.71
N TRP A 4 9.89 -0.65 4.84
CA TRP A 4 10.00 -0.01 6.15
C TRP A 4 8.70 -0.08 6.95
N ALA A 5 7.54 -0.07 6.28
CA ALA A 5 6.25 -0.26 6.93
C ALA A 5 6.11 -1.68 7.48
N VAL A 6 6.50 -2.69 6.69
CA VAL A 6 6.50 -4.11 7.07
C VAL A 6 7.42 -4.35 8.27
N ARG A 7 8.67 -3.86 8.21
CA ARG A 7 9.61 -3.91 9.34
C ARG A 7 9.03 -3.31 10.63
N SER A 8 8.35 -2.17 10.50
CA SER A 8 7.73 -1.49 11.65
C SER A 8 6.52 -2.25 12.19
N ALA A 9 5.76 -2.91 11.32
CA ALA A 9 4.57 -3.69 11.64
C ALA A 9 4.90 -4.95 12.44
N GLN A 10 6.03 -5.62 12.15
CA GLN A 10 6.46 -6.81 12.87
C GLN A 10 6.72 -6.58 14.37
N ALA A 11 6.96 -5.33 14.78
CA ALA A 11 7.13 -4.96 16.18
C ALA A 11 5.81 -4.69 16.92
N GLN A 12 4.66 -4.78 16.23
CA GLN A 12 3.34 -4.56 16.81
C GLN A 12 2.67 -5.88 17.22
N ASP A 13 1.58 -5.79 17.97
CA ASP A 13 0.76 -6.93 18.34
C ASP A 13 -0.11 -7.37 17.15
N VAL A 14 0.45 -8.24 16.31
CA VAL A 14 -0.19 -8.80 15.10
C VAL A 14 -0.57 -10.27 15.30
N PRO A 15 -1.62 -10.77 14.61
CA PRO A 15 -1.96 -12.18 14.64
C PRO A 15 -0.78 -13.07 14.21
N ARG A 16 -0.65 -14.28 14.79
CA ARG A 16 0.49 -15.18 14.51
C ARG A 16 0.66 -15.51 13.03
N GLY A 17 -0.44 -15.78 12.32
CA GLY A 17 -0.40 -16.06 10.87
C GLY A 17 0.08 -14.84 10.05
N VAL A 18 -0.28 -13.64 10.49
CA VAL A 18 0.16 -12.38 9.88
C VAL A 18 1.65 -12.15 10.10
N LEU A 19 2.19 -12.46 11.28
CA LEU A 19 3.63 -12.29 11.54
C LEU A 19 4.49 -13.13 10.59
N GLN A 20 4.08 -14.36 10.29
CA GLN A 20 4.80 -15.21 9.34
C GLN A 20 4.79 -14.60 7.93
N PHE A 21 3.64 -14.09 7.51
CA PHE A 21 3.50 -13.39 6.23
C PHE A 21 4.41 -12.16 6.17
N LEU A 22 4.38 -11.30 7.20
CA LEU A 22 5.18 -10.07 7.25
C LEU A 22 6.70 -10.32 7.17
N ARG A 23 7.19 -11.44 7.69
CA ARG A 23 8.62 -11.79 7.57
C ARG A 23 9.00 -12.14 6.15
N ARG A 24 8.20 -12.98 5.49
CA ARG A 24 8.40 -13.33 4.08
C ARG A 24 8.26 -12.09 3.19
N HIS A 25 7.24 -11.29 3.44
CA HIS A 25 7.01 -10.02 2.74
C HIS A 25 8.21 -9.08 2.88
N GLU A 26 8.82 -8.97 4.07
CA GLU A 26 10.05 -8.19 4.24
C GLU A 26 11.21 -8.69 3.36
N GLU A 27 11.38 -10.02 3.25
CA GLU A 27 12.43 -10.61 2.42
C GLU A 27 12.21 -10.31 0.93
N GLU A 28 10.97 -10.38 0.45
CA GLU A 28 10.55 -10.04 -0.91
C GLU A 28 10.80 -8.55 -1.19
N GLU A 29 10.33 -7.66 -0.31
CA GLU A 29 10.55 -6.21 -0.36
C GLU A 29 12.04 -5.82 -0.37
N ALA A 30 12.87 -6.55 0.40
CA ALA A 30 14.31 -6.34 0.41
C ALA A 30 14.96 -6.79 -0.91
N GLN A 31 14.42 -7.80 -1.57
CA GLN A 31 14.86 -8.22 -2.90
C GLN A 31 14.45 -7.22 -3.97
N HIS A 32 13.20 -6.73 -3.94
CA HIS A 32 12.72 -5.66 -4.82
C HIS A 32 13.64 -4.44 -4.74
N LEU A 33 13.96 -4.00 -3.52
CA LEU A 33 14.87 -2.87 -3.29
C LEU A 33 16.24 -3.10 -3.91
N LYS A 34 16.85 -4.27 -3.68
CA LYS A 34 18.17 -4.61 -4.25
C LYS A 34 18.15 -4.61 -5.78
N GLN A 35 17.07 -5.09 -6.39
CA GLN A 35 16.90 -5.06 -7.85
C GLN A 35 16.84 -3.62 -8.35
N PHE A 36 16.08 -2.74 -7.69
CA PHE A 36 16.04 -1.32 -8.05
C PHE A 36 17.39 -0.63 -7.89
N GLU A 37 18.11 -0.88 -6.79
CA GLU A 37 19.44 -0.32 -6.54
C GLU A 37 20.43 -0.71 -7.63
N LEU A 38 20.41 -1.99 -8.05
CA LEU A 38 21.23 -2.50 -9.14
C LEU A 38 20.91 -1.80 -10.46
N LEU A 39 19.63 -1.61 -10.78
CA LEU A 39 19.20 -0.97 -12.02
C LEU A 39 19.52 0.53 -12.07
N LEU A 40 19.41 1.22 -10.93
CA LEU A 40 19.66 2.66 -10.82
C LEU A 40 21.14 2.99 -10.59
N GLY A 41 21.96 1.99 -10.23
CA GLY A 41 23.36 2.20 -9.88
C GLY A 41 23.56 3.01 -8.60
N THR A 42 22.55 3.05 -7.73
CA THR A 42 22.53 3.83 -6.50
C THR A 42 22.09 2.97 -5.34
N ASN A 43 22.72 3.14 -4.18
CA ASN A 43 22.25 2.51 -2.94
C ASN A 43 21.19 3.41 -2.28
N SER A 44 20.11 2.80 -1.81
CA SER A 44 19.16 3.51 -0.97
C SER A 44 19.76 3.73 0.42
N HIS A 45 19.60 4.94 0.95
CA HIS A 45 20.00 5.21 2.32
C HIS A 45 19.04 4.49 3.28
N GLU A 46 19.59 3.70 4.20
CA GLU A 46 18.81 3.18 5.32
C GLU A 46 18.22 4.35 6.11
N LYS A 47 16.92 4.28 6.42
CA LYS A 47 16.33 5.25 7.34
C LYS A 47 16.84 4.95 8.75
N ALA A 48 17.47 5.93 9.38
CA ALA A 48 17.93 5.83 10.77
C ALA A 48 16.81 5.53 11.77
N ALA A 49 15.55 5.83 11.43
CA ALA A 49 14.38 5.48 12.22
C ALA A 49 13.25 4.92 11.34
N LEU A 50 12.66 3.82 11.80
CA LEU A 50 11.48 3.21 11.21
C LEU A 50 10.25 4.13 11.32
N PRO A 51 9.36 4.17 10.31
CA PRO A 51 8.13 4.95 10.39
C PRO A 51 7.25 4.46 11.54
N ARG A 52 6.68 5.39 12.32
CA ARG A 52 5.75 5.02 13.39
C ARG A 52 4.48 4.42 12.80
N MET A 53 4.26 3.14 13.09
CA MET A 53 3.05 2.43 12.69
C MET A 53 2.02 2.38 13.82
N PRO A 54 0.72 2.30 13.50
CA PRO A 54 -0.32 2.05 14.49
C PRO A 54 -0.08 0.72 15.21
N SER A 55 -0.31 0.69 16.53
CA SER A 55 -0.17 -0.54 17.33
C SER A 55 -1.39 -1.45 17.29
N GLN A 56 -2.57 -0.90 16.98
CA GLN A 56 -3.78 -1.68 16.85
C GLN A 56 -3.81 -2.38 15.49
N TRP A 57 -3.89 -3.72 15.49
CA TRP A 57 -3.89 -4.53 14.27
C TRP A 57 -4.85 -4.02 13.20
N ARG A 58 -6.10 -3.72 13.56
CA ARG A 58 -7.12 -3.21 12.62
C ARG A 58 -6.72 -1.92 11.90
N VAL A 59 -6.02 -1.01 12.57
CA VAL A 59 -5.55 0.25 11.98
C VAL A 59 -4.29 -0.01 11.15
N LEU A 60 -3.42 -0.89 11.64
CA LEU A 60 -2.20 -1.33 10.96
C LEU A 60 -2.50 -2.05 9.64
N ALA A 61 -3.45 -2.98 9.62
CA ALA A 61 -3.89 -3.73 8.46
C ALA A 61 -4.34 -2.79 7.32
N VAL A 62 -5.06 -1.71 7.65
CA VAL A 62 -5.46 -0.70 6.67
C VAL A 62 -4.27 0.09 6.13
N HIS A 63 -3.27 0.39 6.96
CA HIS A 63 -2.07 1.09 6.49
C HIS A 63 -1.25 0.22 5.56
N LEU A 64 -1.04 -1.05 5.92
CA LEU A 64 -0.34 -2.01 5.08
C LEU A 64 -1.10 -2.22 3.77
N TYR A 65 -2.40 -2.50 3.84
CA TYR A 65 -3.24 -2.64 2.64
C TYR A 65 -3.15 -1.45 1.69
N GLY A 66 -3.18 -0.22 2.23
CA GLY A 66 -3.04 0.97 1.41
C GLY A 66 -1.63 1.13 0.80
N TYR A 67 -0.58 0.76 1.53
CA TYR A 67 0.79 0.81 1.00
C TYR A 67 1.01 -0.24 -0.09
N GLU A 68 0.52 -1.46 0.10
CA GLU A 68 0.60 -2.50 -0.94
C GLU A 68 -0.23 -2.12 -2.15
N ALA A 69 -1.45 -1.58 -1.96
CA ALA A 69 -2.27 -1.12 -3.08
C ALA A 69 -1.56 -0.03 -3.90
N LEU A 70 -0.86 0.88 -3.22
CA LEU A 70 -0.03 1.88 -3.89
C LEU A 70 1.20 1.26 -4.58
N GLY A 71 1.88 0.30 -3.93
CA GLY A 71 3.00 -0.45 -4.49
C GLY A 71 2.63 -1.16 -5.78
N LEU A 72 1.49 -1.86 -5.77
CA LEU A 72 0.92 -2.55 -6.92
C LEU A 72 0.68 -1.62 -8.12
N GLU A 73 0.11 -0.43 -7.92
CA GLU A 73 -0.11 0.50 -9.03
C GLU A 73 1.22 0.98 -9.63
N PHE A 74 2.25 1.21 -8.82
CA PHE A 74 3.59 1.49 -9.34
C PHE A 74 4.20 0.29 -10.06
N ALA A 75 4.02 -0.93 -9.55
CA ALA A 75 4.50 -2.14 -10.21
C ALA A 75 3.83 -2.35 -11.59
N ARG A 76 2.52 -2.06 -11.71
CA ARG A 76 1.80 -2.12 -12.99
C ARG A 76 2.36 -1.12 -14.01
N LEU A 77 2.58 0.12 -13.60
CA LEU A 77 3.20 1.14 -14.46
C LEU A 77 4.62 0.73 -14.87
N LEU A 78 5.40 0.22 -13.91
CA LEU A 78 6.78 -0.20 -14.11
C LEU A 78 6.91 -1.34 -15.11
N VAL A 79 6.09 -2.39 -15.01
CA VAL A 79 6.13 -3.54 -15.94
C VAL A 79 5.79 -3.12 -17.37
N GLY A 80 4.99 -2.07 -17.56
CA GLY A 80 4.76 -1.46 -18.88
C GLY A 80 6.03 -0.92 -19.53
N LEU A 81 7.02 -0.50 -18.73
CA LEU A 81 8.32 0.01 -19.20
C LEU A 81 9.44 -1.04 -19.13
N ARG A 82 9.35 -1.94 -18.16
CA ARG A 82 10.35 -2.95 -17.81
C ARG A 82 9.69 -4.31 -17.59
N PRO A 83 9.35 -5.03 -18.67
CA PRO A 83 8.69 -6.34 -18.58
C PRO A 83 9.50 -7.38 -17.81
N ASP A 84 10.82 -7.21 -17.75
CA ASP A 84 11.72 -8.05 -16.96
C ASP A 84 11.47 -7.99 -15.45
N LEU A 85 10.72 -6.99 -14.97
CA LEU A 85 10.33 -6.82 -13.56
C LEU A 85 8.95 -7.39 -13.23
N THR A 86 8.40 -8.26 -14.09
CA THR A 86 7.08 -8.89 -13.87
C THR A 86 6.98 -9.63 -12.53
N SER A 87 8.06 -10.24 -12.04
CA SER A 87 8.02 -10.94 -10.74
C SER A 87 7.68 -10.01 -9.58
N ILE A 88 8.10 -8.73 -9.64
CA ILE A 88 7.74 -7.73 -8.62
C ILE A 88 6.22 -7.53 -8.64
N LEU A 89 5.62 -7.38 -9.82
CA LEU A 89 4.16 -7.23 -9.94
C LEU A 89 3.41 -8.44 -9.36
N GLU A 90 3.89 -9.65 -9.63
CA GLU A 90 3.29 -10.89 -9.09
C GLU A 90 3.35 -10.93 -7.55
N ASP A 91 4.47 -10.53 -6.95
CA ASP A 91 4.63 -10.46 -5.50
C ASP A 91 3.69 -9.41 -4.88
N GLU A 92 3.62 -8.22 -5.47
CA GLU A 92 2.72 -7.13 -5.00
C GLU A 92 1.24 -7.53 -5.10
N GLU A 93 0.84 -8.32 -6.11
CA GLU A 93 -0.51 -8.87 -6.21
C GLU A 93 -0.83 -9.82 -5.04
N VAL A 94 0.13 -10.62 -4.60
CA VAL A 94 0.01 -11.49 -3.42
C VAL A 94 -0.09 -10.65 -2.14
N HIS A 95 0.75 -9.62 -1.99
CA HIS A 95 0.75 -8.73 -0.82
C HIS A 95 -0.58 -8.00 -0.66
N VAL A 96 -1.07 -7.38 -1.73
CA VAL A 96 -2.37 -6.72 -1.74
C VAL A 96 -3.50 -7.69 -1.40
N SER A 97 -3.50 -8.88 -2.00
CA SER A 97 -4.54 -9.88 -1.78
C SER A 97 -4.58 -10.37 -0.33
N PHE A 98 -3.41 -10.53 0.29
CA PHE A 98 -3.31 -10.93 1.69
C PHE A 98 -3.94 -9.87 2.62
N PHE A 99 -3.55 -8.60 2.50
CA PHE A 99 -4.10 -7.56 3.36
C PHE A 99 -5.56 -7.24 3.03
N GLU A 100 -5.98 -7.40 1.78
CA GLU A 100 -7.39 -7.32 1.41
C GLU A 100 -8.21 -8.35 2.20
N TYR A 101 -7.75 -9.60 2.23
CA TYR A 101 -8.40 -10.66 2.99
C TYR A 101 -8.46 -10.32 4.49
N GLU A 102 -7.35 -9.89 5.09
CA GLU A 102 -7.30 -9.52 6.52
C GLU A 102 -8.25 -8.36 6.84
N VAL A 103 -8.29 -7.33 5.99
CA VAL A 103 -9.24 -6.21 6.15
C VAL A 103 -10.69 -6.69 6.06
N ARG A 104 -11.03 -7.53 5.06
CA ARG A 104 -12.37 -8.11 4.95
C ARG A 104 -12.73 -8.91 6.19
N ALA A 105 -11.81 -9.70 6.73
CA ALA A 105 -12.02 -10.49 7.94
C ALA A 105 -12.34 -9.60 9.16
N ILE A 106 -11.68 -8.44 9.30
CA ILE A 106 -12.00 -7.45 10.35
C ILE A 106 -13.39 -6.84 10.12
N LEU A 107 -13.72 -6.47 8.88
CA LEU A 107 -15.01 -5.84 8.55
C LEU A 107 -16.20 -6.78 8.78
N VAL A 108 -16.06 -8.07 8.46
CA VAL A 108 -17.10 -9.10 8.66
C VAL A 108 -17.47 -9.27 10.13
N GLN A 109 -16.52 -9.08 11.06
CA GLN A 109 -16.80 -9.12 12.50
C GLN A 109 -17.73 -7.98 12.97
N GLY A 110 -17.84 -6.90 12.18
CA GLY A 110 -18.75 -5.79 12.46
C GLY A 110 -18.37 -4.97 13.69
N GLY A 111 -19.35 -4.25 14.24
CA GLY A 111 -19.23 -3.51 15.48
C GLY A 111 -18.16 -2.39 15.47
N PRO A 112 -17.63 -2.01 16.65
CA PRO A 112 -16.62 -0.97 16.78
C PRO A 112 -15.34 -1.24 15.97
N ALA A 113 -14.95 -2.51 15.83
CA ALA A 113 -13.79 -2.88 15.02
C ALA A 113 -13.95 -2.47 13.56
N ALA A 114 -15.09 -2.77 12.94
CA ALA A 114 -15.38 -2.35 11.57
C ALA A 114 -15.46 -0.82 11.42
N SER A 115 -16.02 -0.12 12.42
CA SER A 115 -16.06 1.35 12.44
C SER A 115 -14.67 1.96 12.46
N ASP A 116 -13.81 1.50 13.36
CA ASP A 116 -12.44 2.01 13.53
C ASP A 116 -11.58 1.72 12.28
N THR A 117 -11.77 0.56 11.65
CA THR A 117 -11.14 0.20 10.37
C THR A 117 -11.53 1.16 9.25
N ARG A 118 -12.82 1.51 9.11
CA ARG A 118 -13.27 2.50 8.12
C ARG A 118 -12.73 3.90 8.42
N GLN A 119 -12.70 4.30 9.69
CA GLN A 119 -12.12 5.59 10.09
C GLN A 119 -10.61 5.65 9.79
N ALA A 120 -9.89 4.55 10.00
CA ALA A 120 -8.49 4.43 9.62
C ALA A 120 -8.31 4.60 8.12
N ALA A 121 -9.17 3.97 7.31
CA ALA A 121 -9.12 4.07 5.84
C ALA A 121 -9.38 5.50 5.36
N GLN A 122 -10.37 6.19 5.90
CA GLN A 122 -10.62 7.60 5.60
C GLN A 122 -9.43 8.50 5.98
N SER A 123 -8.78 8.22 7.10
CA SER A 123 -7.61 8.96 7.57
C SER A 123 -6.37 8.68 6.73
N TRP A 124 -6.22 7.45 6.23
CA TRP A 124 -5.19 7.08 5.27
C TRP A 124 -5.44 7.74 3.90
N ARG A 125 -6.67 7.64 3.38
CA ARG A 125 -7.06 8.23 2.09
C ARG A 125 -6.87 9.74 2.03
N ARG A 126 -7.12 10.46 3.13
CA ARG A 126 -6.85 11.92 3.22
C ARG A 126 -5.37 12.28 3.03
N ARG A 127 -4.45 11.38 3.37
CA ARG A 127 -2.99 11.59 3.23
C ARG A 127 -2.44 11.13 1.89
N LEU A 128 -3.19 10.30 1.17
CA LEU A 128 -2.73 9.65 -0.05
C LEU A 128 -2.37 10.65 -1.17
N PRO A 129 -3.18 11.67 -1.53
CA PRO A 129 -2.84 12.58 -2.62
C PRO A 129 -1.47 13.24 -2.48
N ARG A 130 -1.15 13.72 -1.28
CA ARG A 130 0.15 14.32 -0.97
C ARG A 130 1.31 13.32 -1.01
N THR A 131 1.03 12.05 -0.68
CA THR A 131 2.03 10.99 -0.79
C THR A 131 2.33 10.68 -2.25
N VAL A 132 1.29 10.54 -3.09
CA VAL A 132 1.43 10.28 -4.52
C VAL A 132 2.11 11.46 -5.22
N ASP A 133 1.71 12.69 -4.92
CA ASP A 133 2.34 13.92 -5.46
C ASP A 133 3.86 13.93 -5.22
N ARG A 134 4.30 13.56 -4.01
CA ARG A 134 5.73 13.47 -3.69
C ARG A 134 6.47 12.44 -4.53
N TYR A 135 5.81 11.34 -4.92
CA TYR A 135 6.40 10.28 -5.72
C TYR A 135 6.46 10.61 -7.20
N LEU A 136 5.53 11.42 -7.67
CA LEU A 136 5.49 11.92 -9.05
C LEU A 136 6.20 13.27 -9.21
N HIS A 137 6.99 13.68 -8.21
CA HIS A 137 7.60 15.02 -8.16
C HIS A 137 8.71 15.23 -9.21
N ASP A 138 9.29 14.16 -9.74
CA ASP A 138 10.36 14.27 -10.75
C ASP A 138 9.86 15.00 -12.02
N GLU A 139 10.70 15.86 -12.59
CA GLU A 139 10.37 16.67 -13.77
C GLU A 139 10.11 15.82 -15.01
N SER A 140 10.69 14.61 -15.11
CA SER A 140 10.42 13.68 -16.21
C SER A 140 8.96 13.22 -16.26
N LEU A 141 8.23 13.32 -15.14
CA LEU A 141 6.83 12.96 -15.03
C LEU A 141 5.89 14.16 -15.12
N ALA A 142 6.40 15.40 -15.26
CA ALA A 142 5.60 16.62 -15.19
C ALA A 142 4.43 16.63 -16.19
N ALA A 143 4.63 16.13 -17.40
CA ALA A 143 3.58 16.08 -18.43
C ALA A 143 2.44 15.09 -18.13
N PHE A 144 2.68 14.09 -17.27
CA PHE A 144 1.74 13.01 -16.96
C PHE A 144 1.27 13.05 -15.50
N ARG A 145 1.81 13.96 -14.68
CA ARG A 145 1.68 13.96 -13.21
C ARG A 145 0.21 13.93 -12.76
N ASP A 146 -0.61 14.83 -13.30
CA ASP A 146 -2.00 14.96 -12.90
C ASP A 146 -2.81 13.71 -13.29
N GLU A 147 -2.59 13.18 -14.50
CA GLU A 147 -3.26 11.98 -14.99
C GLU A 147 -2.85 10.74 -14.19
N LEU A 148 -1.55 10.55 -13.93
CA LEU A 148 -1.04 9.45 -13.12
C LEU A 148 -1.53 9.53 -11.68
N GLN A 149 -1.54 10.73 -11.09
CA GLN A 149 -2.04 10.94 -9.75
C GLN A 149 -3.52 10.57 -9.69
N GLN A 150 -4.34 11.09 -10.60
CA GLN A 150 -5.77 10.82 -10.63
C GLN A 150 -6.04 9.31 -10.82
N HIS A 151 -5.35 8.67 -11.76
CA HIS A 151 -5.47 7.24 -12.00
C HIS A 151 -5.18 6.40 -10.76
N ILE A 152 -4.03 6.63 -10.11
CA ILE A 152 -3.63 5.90 -8.90
C ILE A 152 -4.66 6.10 -7.77
N LEU A 153 -5.14 7.34 -7.58
CA LEU A 153 -6.13 7.64 -6.56
C LEU A 153 -7.46 6.93 -6.83
N ASP A 154 -7.93 6.93 -8.07
CA ASP A 154 -9.19 6.31 -8.46
C ASP A 154 -9.17 4.79 -8.31
N VAL A 155 -8.07 4.14 -8.71
CA VAL A 155 -7.94 2.68 -8.58
C VAL A 155 -7.90 2.27 -7.10
N ILE A 156 -7.18 3.01 -6.26
CA ILE A 156 -7.13 2.74 -4.81
C ILE A 156 -8.50 3.00 -4.16
N ASP A 157 -9.20 4.06 -4.56
CA ASP A 157 -10.56 4.32 -4.07
C ASP A 157 -11.54 3.23 -4.47
N ALA A 158 -11.54 2.81 -5.73
CA ALA A 158 -12.38 1.73 -6.21
C ALA A 158 -12.13 0.43 -5.42
N ARG A 159 -10.86 0.12 -5.14
CA ARG A 159 -10.46 -1.02 -4.33
C ARG A 159 -10.97 -0.89 -2.88
N PHE A 160 -10.80 0.26 -2.25
CA PHE A 160 -11.28 0.50 -0.88
C PHE A 160 -12.81 0.42 -0.79
N VAL A 161 -13.53 0.90 -1.81
CA VAL A 161 -14.99 0.77 -1.94
C VAL A 161 -15.38 -0.70 -2.08
N ALA A 162 -14.72 -1.47 -2.95
CA ALA A 162 -15.01 -2.90 -3.17
C ALA A 162 -14.80 -3.78 -1.92
N VAL A 163 -13.92 -3.34 -1.00
CA VAL A 163 -13.70 -4.00 0.29
C VAL A 163 -14.68 -3.53 1.37
N GLY A 164 -15.34 -2.38 1.18
CA GLY A 164 -16.26 -1.79 2.15
C GLY A 164 -15.57 -0.89 3.19
N LEU A 165 -14.35 -0.42 2.89
CA LEU A 165 -13.61 0.56 3.69
C LEU A 165 -14.12 1.99 3.47
N LEU A 166 -14.50 2.31 2.24
CA LEU A 166 -15.07 3.60 1.84
C LEU A 166 -16.50 3.41 1.33
N ALA A 167 -17.30 4.46 1.45
CA ALA A 167 -18.58 4.52 0.76
C ALA A 167 -18.33 4.77 -0.74
N PRO A 168 -19.13 4.19 -1.64
CA PRO A 168 -19.10 4.58 -3.04
C PRO A 168 -19.38 6.09 -3.15
N PRO A 169 -18.78 6.80 -4.12
CA PRO A 169 -19.13 8.19 -4.36
C PRO A 169 -20.63 8.25 -4.60
N HIS A 170 -21.34 9.03 -3.77
CA HIS A 170 -22.77 9.20 -3.91
C HIS A 170 -23.06 9.66 -5.34
N SER A 171 -23.83 8.87 -6.09
CA SER A 171 -24.56 9.39 -7.24
C SER A 171 -25.39 10.55 -6.68
N HIS A 172 -25.07 11.77 -7.07
CA HIS A 172 -25.95 12.90 -6.83
C HIS A 172 -27.25 12.57 -7.58
N ASP A 173 -28.24 12.06 -6.84
CA ASP A 173 -29.62 12.02 -7.32
C ASP A 173 -30.01 13.47 -7.63
N SER A 174 -30.44 13.65 -8.87
CA SER A 174 -30.93 14.91 -9.45
C SER A 174 -32.26 15.33 -8.85
#